data_AF-A0A9E2L5I3-F1
#
_entry.id   AF-A0A9E2L5I3-F1
#
_cell.length_a   1.000
_cell.length_b   1.000
_cell.length_c   1.000
_cell.angle_alpha   90.00
_cell.angle_beta   90.00
_cell.angle_gamma   90.00
#
_symmetry.space_group_name_H-M   'P 1'
#
loop_
_entity.id
_entity.type
_entity.pdbx_description
1 polymer ?
#
loop_
_entity_poly.entity_id
_entity_poly.type
_entity_poly.pdbx_seq_one_letter_code
_entity_poly.pdbx_strand_id
1 'polypeptide(L)'
;LAGGSEYLPSGNGLQVPIEASIAIHSDAGVRRNDSYVGTLGIYTTQTDDGIFPEGMSRLASRDLCDMMVSQAKDDLTRLFGNWNRRQMFDRNYSETRVPQIPSVIIETLSHQNFADMKKAHDPVFKFHLSRALYKGILKYTATQHDQDYIVQPLPVSKYYTSIDVPRRTITLHWSPTPDPLEPSAKPSGYIVYTKIGEQDFDNGTYVRDPRFAIKATPNTLYSFKICALNSGGCSMPSEELTAYIAEKTRATVLIVNGFQRLAGPQPIETDSLQGFDLNADPGIYLNAFPGYCGAQINFNRTSIGREGPNGLGYSGNELSGMLLGGNTFDYPRQHGMSIAAVGNYSFASCSRDAVEQGEVNLNDYNAVDLILGLQRSDGYSLKDYKAFTHPLQNALKEYVRMQGNLLVSGAYIGSDMLGVDEQQFTQNILKFKTSGRVQANQIQTVTGMNTSCSLYNQLNEEHYATTWVDCITPTHDSFAVMLYNNQVSAGIAYAGRDYRCMALGFPFECIKEGQTRDKMMAAILKFLLTK
;
A
#
# COMPACT_ATOMS: atom_id res chain seq x y z
N LEU A 1 35.31 3.01 -2.29
CA LEU A 1 34.63 3.84 -1.27
C LEU A 1 35.38 3.82 0.06
N ALA A 2 35.52 2.66 0.72
CA ALA A 2 36.08 2.58 2.07
C ALA A 2 37.59 2.78 2.23
N GLY A 3 38.40 2.66 1.17
CA GLY A 3 39.87 2.77 1.31
C GLY A 3 40.30 4.05 2.02
N GLY A 4 41.15 3.91 3.04
CA GLY A 4 41.68 4.98 3.88
C GLY A 4 40.77 5.33 5.06
N SER A 5 39.66 4.62 5.27
CA SER A 5 38.82 4.74 6.46
C SER A 5 39.37 3.91 7.64
N GLU A 6 38.75 4.03 8.81
CA GLU A 6 39.08 3.22 9.99
C GLU A 6 38.90 1.71 9.76
N TYR A 7 37.94 1.30 8.93
CA TYR A 7 37.67 -0.11 8.59
C TYR A 7 38.57 -0.67 7.49
N LEU A 8 39.16 0.19 6.65
CA LEU A 8 40.11 -0.20 5.60
C LEU A 8 41.31 0.77 5.51
N PRO A 9 42.20 0.82 6.53
CA PRO A 9 43.20 1.88 6.66
C PRO A 9 44.26 1.88 5.55
N SER A 10 44.66 0.69 5.10
CA SER A 10 45.71 0.49 4.09
C SER A 10 45.20 0.63 2.65
N GLY A 11 43.90 0.84 2.44
CA GLY A 11 43.30 0.98 1.11
C GLY A 11 43.37 2.42 0.56
N ASN A 12 43.26 2.56 -0.76
CA ASN A 12 43.04 3.86 -1.41
C ASN A 12 41.53 4.04 -1.71
N GLY A 13 40.94 5.17 -1.30
CA GLY A 13 39.50 5.39 -1.46
C GLY A 13 39.03 6.79 -1.03
N LEU A 14 37.71 6.91 -0.83
CA LEU A 14 37.06 8.16 -0.38
C LEU A 14 36.90 8.22 1.15
N GLN A 15 37.57 7.32 1.88
CA GLN A 15 37.59 7.29 3.35
C GLN A 15 36.20 7.17 3.98
N VAL A 16 35.22 6.58 3.28
CA VAL A 16 33.87 6.36 3.82
C VAL A 16 33.92 5.20 4.83
N PRO A 17 33.50 5.39 6.10
CA PRO A 17 33.51 4.33 7.11
C PRO A 17 32.34 3.36 6.87
N ILE A 18 32.58 2.32 6.08
CA ILE A 18 31.58 1.27 5.81
C ILE A 18 31.84 0.12 6.80
N GLU A 19 30.93 -0.07 7.74
CA GLU A 19 31.03 -1.10 8.80
C GLU A 19 30.64 -2.51 8.35
N ALA A 20 29.71 -2.62 7.40
CA ALA A 20 29.22 -3.92 6.93
C ALA A 20 28.82 -3.87 5.46
N SER A 21 28.94 -5.02 4.78
CA SER A 21 28.46 -5.23 3.42
C SER A 21 27.46 -6.38 3.37
N ILE A 22 26.25 -6.11 2.88
CA ILE A 22 25.14 -7.04 2.94
C ILE A 22 24.60 -7.24 1.52
N ALA A 23 24.62 -8.48 1.07
CA ALA A 23 23.98 -8.89 -0.18
C ALA A 23 22.64 -9.56 0.13
N ILE A 24 21.55 -9.05 -0.45
CA ILE A 24 20.20 -9.62 -0.27
C ILE A 24 19.81 -10.37 -1.54
N HIS A 25 19.60 -11.67 -1.40
CA HIS A 25 19.32 -12.59 -2.50
C HIS A 25 18.07 -13.43 -2.21
N SER A 26 17.69 -14.25 -3.19
CA SER A 26 16.79 -15.38 -3.01
C SER A 26 17.47 -16.61 -3.61
N ASP A 27 17.19 -17.79 -3.05
CA ASP A 27 17.92 -19.01 -3.34
C ASP A 27 17.05 -20.03 -4.08
N ALA A 28 17.68 -21.11 -4.53
CA ALA A 28 17.05 -22.29 -5.07
C ALA A 28 16.82 -23.35 -3.98
N GLY A 29 15.65 -23.97 -4.00
CA GLY A 29 15.29 -25.04 -3.07
C GLY A 29 13.82 -25.41 -3.20
N VAL A 30 13.49 -26.70 -3.13
CA VAL A 30 12.12 -27.18 -3.36
C VAL A 30 11.68 -28.06 -2.22
N ARG A 31 10.45 -27.88 -1.74
CA ARG A 31 9.76 -28.83 -0.87
C ARG A 31 8.51 -29.36 -1.55
N ARG A 32 8.29 -30.67 -1.45
CA ARG A 32 7.14 -31.35 -2.09
C ARG A 32 5.86 -31.32 -1.26
N ASN A 33 5.94 -30.88 0.00
CA ASN A 33 4.83 -30.90 0.97
C ASN A 33 4.31 -29.48 1.28
N ASP A 34 4.46 -28.55 0.33
CA ASP A 34 4.01 -27.15 0.39
C ASP A 34 4.46 -26.38 1.66
N SER A 35 5.50 -26.87 2.33
CA SER A 35 6.12 -26.20 3.48
C SER A 35 7.19 -25.22 3.02
N TYR A 36 7.50 -24.25 3.88
CA TYR A 36 8.47 -23.21 3.55
C TYR A 36 9.90 -23.76 3.45
N VAL A 37 10.71 -23.23 2.54
CA VAL A 37 12.16 -23.45 2.53
C VAL A 37 12.81 -22.53 3.54
N GLY A 38 12.50 -21.23 3.47
CA GLY A 38 12.91 -20.23 4.46
C GLY A 38 14.26 -19.57 4.19
N THR A 39 14.77 -18.84 5.19
CA THR A 39 15.94 -17.96 5.06
C THR A 39 17.25 -18.69 5.37
N LEU A 40 18.26 -18.47 4.53
CA LEU A 40 19.63 -18.96 4.66
C LEU A 40 20.61 -17.79 4.71
N GLY A 41 21.78 -18.00 5.32
CA GLY A 41 22.85 -17.01 5.29
C GLY A 41 24.19 -17.62 4.87
N ILE A 42 25.04 -16.82 4.24
CA ILE A 42 26.39 -17.20 3.79
C ILE A 42 27.38 -16.14 4.28
N TYR A 43 28.54 -16.58 4.73
CA TYR A 43 29.69 -15.75 5.11
C TYR A 43 30.99 -16.45 4.70
N THR A 44 32.11 -15.74 4.74
CA THR A 44 33.45 -16.31 4.51
C THR A 44 34.37 -15.97 5.69
N THR A 45 34.90 -16.98 6.38
CA THR A 45 35.93 -16.76 7.43
C THR A 45 37.33 -17.17 7.00
N GLN A 46 37.46 -18.12 6.08
CA GLN A 46 38.72 -18.77 5.73
C GLN A 46 39.49 -18.01 4.63
N THR A 47 39.83 -16.75 4.89
CA THR A 47 40.67 -15.91 4.02
C THR A 47 41.39 -14.87 4.86
N ASP A 48 42.52 -14.33 4.38
CA ASP A 48 43.28 -13.26 5.06
C ASP A 48 43.59 -13.63 6.53
N ASP A 49 44.00 -14.88 6.76
CA ASP A 49 44.26 -15.46 8.09
C ASP A 49 43.09 -15.34 9.09
N GLY A 50 41.86 -15.16 8.59
CA GLY A 50 40.65 -15.05 9.38
C GLY A 50 40.44 -13.67 10.01
N ILE A 51 41.12 -12.64 9.49
CA ILE A 51 41.16 -11.28 10.06
C ILE A 51 40.87 -10.25 8.96
N PHE A 52 40.12 -9.20 9.28
CA PHE A 52 39.91 -8.02 8.44
C PHE A 52 41.07 -7.03 8.59
N PRO A 53 41.33 -6.12 7.65
CA PRO A 53 42.48 -5.21 7.69
C PRO A 53 42.58 -4.33 8.94
N GLU A 54 41.47 -4.02 9.61
CA GLU A 54 41.45 -3.29 10.88
C GLU A 54 41.81 -4.14 12.12
N GLY A 55 41.96 -5.46 11.95
CA GLY A 55 42.30 -6.41 13.02
C GLY A 55 41.11 -7.20 13.58
N MET A 56 39.87 -6.89 13.18
CA MET A 56 38.68 -7.64 13.58
C MET A 56 38.67 -9.06 13.00
N SER A 57 38.25 -10.06 13.78
CA SER A 57 38.09 -11.42 13.25
C SER A 57 36.97 -11.48 12.21
N ARG A 58 37.18 -12.24 11.13
CA ARG A 58 36.15 -12.55 10.13
C ARG A 58 34.98 -13.36 10.68
N LEU A 59 35.08 -13.90 11.91
CA LEU A 59 33.92 -14.44 12.63
C LEU A 59 32.83 -13.40 12.89
N ALA A 60 33.16 -12.11 12.86
CA ALA A 60 32.18 -11.03 12.92
C ALA A 60 31.12 -11.14 11.80
N SER A 61 31.49 -11.65 10.61
CA SER A 61 30.53 -11.95 9.54
C SER A 61 29.59 -13.11 9.90
N ARG A 62 30.07 -14.12 10.63
CA ARG A 62 29.26 -15.23 11.13
C ARG A 62 28.23 -14.71 12.13
N ASP A 63 28.63 -13.81 13.02
CA ASP A 63 27.73 -13.24 14.02
C ASP A 63 26.67 -12.33 13.40
N LEU A 64 27.06 -11.44 12.47
CA LEU A 64 26.12 -10.64 11.68
C LEU A 64 25.10 -11.55 10.96
N CYS A 65 25.57 -12.61 10.31
CA CYS A 65 24.75 -13.57 9.61
C CYS A 65 23.74 -14.27 10.56
N ASP A 66 24.20 -14.73 11.73
CA ASP A 66 23.34 -15.38 12.71
C ASP A 66 22.24 -14.45 13.21
N MET A 67 22.61 -13.21 13.55
CA MET A 67 21.67 -12.21 14.06
C MET A 67 20.60 -11.87 13.03
N MET A 68 20.97 -11.67 11.76
CA MET A 68 20.01 -11.37 10.69
C MET A 68 19.07 -12.55 10.40
N VAL A 69 19.61 -13.76 10.22
CA VAL A 69 18.80 -14.95 9.87
C VAL A 69 17.90 -15.35 11.05
N SER A 70 18.41 -15.30 12.28
CA SER A 70 17.62 -15.62 13.47
C SER A 70 16.53 -14.58 13.71
N GLN A 71 16.82 -13.27 13.53
CA GLN A 71 15.82 -12.22 13.63
C GLN A 71 14.70 -12.39 12.58
N ALA A 72 15.04 -12.71 11.33
CA ALA A 72 14.06 -13.00 10.28
C ALA A 72 13.17 -14.18 10.64
N LYS A 73 13.76 -15.30 11.08
CA LYS A 73 13.01 -16.48 11.52
C LYS A 73 12.03 -16.14 12.64
N ASP A 74 12.50 -15.47 13.69
CA ASP A 74 11.71 -15.25 14.91
C ASP A 74 10.53 -14.31 14.65
N ASP A 75 10.74 -13.20 13.94
CA ASP A 75 9.68 -12.24 13.62
C ASP A 75 8.64 -12.85 12.67
N LEU A 76 9.10 -13.47 11.58
CA LEU A 76 8.20 -14.03 10.58
C LEU A 76 7.42 -15.23 11.13
N THR A 77 8.01 -16.02 12.03
CA THR A 77 7.29 -17.07 12.75
C THR A 77 6.22 -16.49 13.68
N ARG A 78 6.52 -15.43 14.43
CA ARG A 78 5.53 -14.79 15.31
C ARG A 78 4.37 -14.17 14.55
N LEU A 79 4.62 -13.57 13.39
CA LEU A 79 3.60 -12.89 12.59
C LEU A 79 2.80 -13.85 11.71
N PHE A 80 3.46 -14.86 11.13
CA PHE A 80 2.89 -15.69 10.07
C PHE A 80 2.84 -17.18 10.44
N GLY A 81 3.07 -17.52 11.71
CA GLY A 81 2.96 -18.85 12.28
C GLY A 81 4.22 -19.71 12.14
N ASN A 82 4.85 -19.72 10.97
CA ASN A 82 6.10 -20.46 10.75
C ASN A 82 6.94 -19.81 9.65
N TRP A 83 8.24 -19.68 9.90
CA TRP A 83 9.23 -19.41 8.87
C TRP A 83 10.53 -20.14 9.20
N ASN A 84 11.06 -20.89 8.24
CA ASN A 84 12.20 -21.75 8.49
C ASN A 84 13.51 -20.95 8.50
N ARG A 85 14.35 -21.23 9.49
CA ARG A 85 15.77 -20.89 9.48
C ARG A 85 16.54 -22.06 8.88
N ARG A 86 17.20 -21.82 7.75
CA ARG A 86 18.07 -22.79 7.09
C ARG A 86 19.48 -22.72 7.69
N GLN A 87 20.42 -23.34 6.98
CA GLN A 87 21.84 -23.35 7.33
C GLN A 87 22.42 -21.94 7.32
N MET A 88 23.55 -21.79 8.02
CA MET A 88 24.49 -20.72 7.75
C MET A 88 25.76 -21.36 7.18
N PHE A 89 26.17 -20.91 6.00
CA PHE A 89 27.30 -21.49 5.30
C PHE A 89 28.56 -20.63 5.42
N ASP A 90 29.65 -21.23 5.88
CA ASP A 90 31.00 -20.70 5.68
C ASP A 90 31.52 -21.19 4.33
N ARG A 91 31.43 -20.32 3.32
CA ARG A 91 31.72 -20.66 1.92
C ARG A 91 32.33 -19.48 1.21
N ASN A 92 33.31 -19.79 0.38
CA ASN A 92 34.13 -18.82 -0.33
C ASN A 92 33.43 -18.14 -1.52
N TYR A 93 32.45 -17.28 -1.24
CA TYR A 93 31.74 -16.46 -2.21
C TYR A 93 32.40 -15.10 -2.35
N SER A 94 32.48 -14.55 -3.57
CA SER A 94 33.18 -13.29 -3.78
C SER A 94 32.53 -12.13 -3.00
N GLU A 95 31.20 -12.12 -2.91
CA GLU A 95 30.41 -11.11 -2.21
C GLU A 95 30.65 -11.08 -0.69
N THR A 96 31.20 -12.14 -0.10
CA THR A 96 31.53 -12.18 1.34
C THR A 96 33.03 -12.29 1.63
N ARG A 97 33.82 -12.79 0.67
CA ARG A 97 35.29 -12.86 0.75
C ARG A 97 35.94 -11.50 0.48
N VAL A 98 35.58 -10.87 -0.65
CA VAL A 98 36.29 -9.69 -1.19
C VAL A 98 36.08 -8.45 -0.34
N PRO A 99 34.87 -8.15 0.16
CA PRO A 99 34.73 -7.10 1.15
C PRO A 99 35.67 -7.34 2.33
N GLN A 100 36.45 -6.31 2.64
CA GLN A 100 37.44 -6.31 3.71
C GLN A 100 36.84 -5.82 5.03
N ILE A 101 35.55 -6.07 5.23
CA ILE A 101 34.71 -5.66 6.36
C ILE A 101 33.67 -6.76 6.61
N PRO A 102 33.03 -6.85 7.79
CA PRO A 102 31.96 -7.81 8.07
C PRO A 102 30.93 -7.91 6.93
N SER A 103 30.76 -9.11 6.39
CA SER A 103 30.01 -9.29 5.14
C SER A 103 29.22 -10.59 5.06
N VAL A 104 28.00 -10.48 4.54
CA VAL A 104 27.05 -11.60 4.47
C VAL A 104 26.24 -11.59 3.17
N ILE A 105 25.87 -12.77 2.70
CA ILE A 105 24.73 -12.95 1.79
C ILE A 105 23.56 -13.47 2.63
N ILE A 106 22.41 -12.83 2.51
CA ILE A 106 21.16 -13.31 3.06
C ILE A 106 20.28 -13.79 1.91
N GLU A 107 20.10 -15.10 1.85
CA GLU A 107 19.16 -15.75 0.97
C GLU A 107 17.78 -15.75 1.63
N THR A 108 16.96 -14.78 1.28
CA THR A 108 15.73 -14.44 2.01
C THR A 108 14.69 -15.55 2.03
N LEU A 109 14.50 -16.21 0.88
CA LEU A 109 13.49 -17.23 0.60
C LEU A 109 13.92 -18.08 -0.60
N SER A 110 13.20 -19.17 -0.89
CA SER A 110 13.43 -19.92 -2.13
C SER A 110 12.51 -19.47 -3.27
N HIS A 111 13.09 -18.97 -4.37
CA HIS A 111 12.32 -18.62 -5.56
C HIS A 111 11.89 -19.82 -6.41
N GLN A 112 12.35 -21.04 -6.06
CA GLN A 112 11.87 -22.29 -6.66
C GLN A 112 10.74 -22.96 -5.86
N ASN A 113 10.44 -22.46 -4.65
CA ASN A 113 9.40 -23.03 -3.80
C ASN A 113 8.14 -22.19 -3.86
N PHE A 114 7.04 -22.75 -4.38
CA PHE A 114 5.80 -22.00 -4.58
C PHE A 114 5.21 -21.45 -3.26
N ALA A 115 5.31 -22.18 -2.16
CA ALA A 115 4.86 -21.71 -0.84
C ALA A 115 5.64 -20.47 -0.37
N ASP A 116 6.95 -20.41 -0.62
CA ASP A 116 7.78 -19.24 -0.35
C ASP A 116 7.38 -18.10 -1.29
N MET A 117 7.17 -18.38 -2.59
CA MET A 117 6.80 -17.36 -3.58
C MET A 117 5.44 -16.69 -3.32
N LYS A 118 4.47 -17.41 -2.75
CA LYS A 118 3.21 -16.79 -2.28
C LYS A 118 3.48 -15.70 -1.24
N LYS A 119 4.43 -15.93 -0.32
CA LYS A 119 4.89 -14.93 0.65
C LYS A 119 5.76 -13.86 -0.02
N ALA A 120 6.65 -14.28 -0.92
CA ALA A 120 7.58 -13.40 -1.63
C ALA A 120 6.85 -12.31 -2.42
N HIS A 121 5.67 -12.60 -2.96
CA HIS A 121 4.86 -11.61 -3.67
C HIS A 121 3.99 -10.74 -2.76
N ASP A 122 3.73 -11.13 -1.51
CA ASP A 122 2.89 -10.36 -0.60
C ASP A 122 3.64 -9.14 -0.03
N PRO A 123 3.16 -7.90 -0.25
CA PRO A 123 3.84 -6.69 0.23
C PRO A 123 3.96 -6.59 1.76
N VAL A 124 3.02 -7.16 2.52
CA VAL A 124 3.07 -7.19 4.00
C VAL A 124 4.20 -8.11 4.47
N PHE A 125 4.37 -9.26 3.83
CA PHE A 125 5.51 -10.13 4.11
C PHE A 125 6.84 -9.43 3.82
N LYS A 126 6.98 -8.79 2.65
CA LYS A 126 8.20 -8.05 2.28
C LYS A 126 8.54 -6.99 3.32
N PHE A 127 7.55 -6.19 3.75
CA PHE A 127 7.75 -5.16 4.77
C PHE A 127 8.32 -5.76 6.07
N HIS A 128 7.71 -6.84 6.57
CA HIS A 128 8.14 -7.47 7.82
C HIS A 128 9.48 -8.20 7.69
N LEU A 129 9.77 -8.85 6.56
CA LEU A 129 11.08 -9.42 6.28
C LEU A 129 12.16 -8.34 6.26
N SER A 130 11.95 -7.24 5.52
CA SER A 130 12.90 -6.12 5.48
C SER A 130 13.11 -5.51 6.86
N ARG A 131 12.04 -5.33 7.64
CA ARG A 131 12.13 -4.84 9.02
C ARG A 131 12.90 -5.81 9.92
N ALA A 132 12.68 -7.11 9.80
CA ALA A 132 13.43 -8.11 10.58
C ALA A 132 14.93 -8.09 10.26
N LEU A 133 15.30 -7.99 8.98
CA LEU A 133 16.69 -7.87 8.57
C LEU A 133 17.33 -6.57 9.09
N TYR A 134 16.63 -5.43 8.99
CA TYR A 134 17.05 -4.18 9.61
C TYR A 134 17.34 -4.33 11.11
N LYS A 135 16.46 -5.01 11.85
CA LYS A 135 16.67 -5.25 13.29
C LYS A 135 17.88 -6.12 13.56
N GLY A 136 18.15 -7.12 12.72
CA GLY A 136 19.37 -7.93 12.80
C GLY A 136 20.63 -7.08 12.65
N ILE A 137 20.65 -6.19 11.66
CA ILE A 137 21.75 -5.24 11.42
C ILE A 137 21.92 -4.30 12.62
N LEU A 138 20.83 -3.68 13.06
CA LEU A 138 20.83 -2.75 14.20
C LEU A 138 21.41 -3.39 15.45
N LYS A 139 20.95 -4.60 15.80
CA LYS A 139 21.44 -5.33 16.97
C LYS A 139 22.92 -5.67 16.84
N TYR A 140 23.35 -6.08 15.65
CA TYR A 140 24.76 -6.40 15.40
C TYR A 140 25.64 -5.17 15.60
N THR A 141 25.33 -4.06 14.93
CA THR A 141 26.08 -2.81 15.04
C THR A 141 26.13 -2.31 16.48
N ALA A 142 24.98 -2.28 17.17
CA ALA A 142 24.92 -1.87 18.57
C ALA A 142 25.80 -2.74 19.49
N THR A 143 25.82 -4.06 19.25
CA THR A 143 26.66 -5.00 19.99
C THR A 143 28.15 -4.76 19.73
N GLN A 144 28.55 -4.47 18.48
CA GLN A 144 29.96 -4.20 18.15
C GLN A 144 30.48 -2.92 18.83
N HIS A 145 29.60 -1.96 19.10
CA HIS A 145 29.94 -0.67 19.69
C HIS A 145 29.67 -0.58 21.21
N ASP A 146 29.22 -1.68 21.84
CA ASP A 146 28.78 -1.69 23.25
C ASP A 146 27.77 -0.56 23.55
N GLN A 147 26.80 -0.40 22.64
CA GLN A 147 25.75 0.63 22.73
C GLN A 147 24.37 -0.02 22.88
N ASP A 148 23.49 0.69 23.59
CA ASP A 148 22.06 0.40 23.56
C ASP A 148 21.47 0.74 22.18
N TYR A 149 20.39 0.06 21.80
CA TYR A 149 19.66 0.33 20.57
C TYR A 149 18.16 0.50 20.80
N ILE A 150 17.54 1.27 19.91
CA ILE A 150 16.08 1.44 19.82
C ILE A 150 15.66 1.19 18.38
N VAL A 151 14.58 0.45 18.19
CA VAL A 151 14.02 0.19 16.85
C VAL A 151 13.19 1.40 16.41
N GLN A 152 13.30 1.82 15.15
CA GLN A 152 12.49 2.91 14.61
C GLN A 152 10.98 2.59 14.68
N PRO A 153 10.09 3.58 14.85
CA PRO A 153 8.65 3.34 14.98
C PRO A 153 8.00 2.82 13.68
N LEU A 154 6.76 2.34 13.82
CA LEU A 154 5.87 2.10 12.68
C LEU A 154 5.17 3.40 12.23
N PRO A 155 4.70 3.48 10.97
CA PRO A 155 3.92 4.63 10.48
C PRO A 155 2.71 4.92 11.35
N VAL A 156 2.32 6.19 11.45
CA VAL A 156 1.16 6.60 12.26
C VAL A 156 -0.14 5.98 11.74
N SER A 157 -1.10 5.78 12.64
CA SER A 157 -2.44 5.26 12.35
C SER A 157 -3.51 6.30 12.64
N LYS A 158 -4.77 5.99 12.29
CA LYS A 158 -5.93 6.87 12.55
C LYS A 158 -5.71 8.32 12.13
N TYR A 159 -5.02 8.53 11.02
CA TYR A 159 -4.64 9.85 10.54
C TYR A 159 -5.84 10.57 9.93
N TYR A 160 -6.10 11.81 10.35
CA TYR A 160 -7.13 12.66 9.75
C TYR A 160 -6.81 14.15 9.82
N THR A 161 -7.48 14.90 8.95
CA THR A 161 -7.48 16.36 8.95
C THR A 161 -8.85 16.87 9.37
N SER A 162 -8.88 18.04 10.00
CA SER A 162 -10.10 18.77 10.37
C SER A 162 -9.94 20.22 9.98
N ILE A 163 -11.04 20.86 9.56
CA ILE A 163 -11.04 22.24 9.08
C ILE A 163 -11.95 23.12 9.95
N ASP A 164 -11.44 24.27 10.36
CA ASP A 164 -12.22 25.37 10.93
C ASP A 164 -12.30 26.48 9.86
N VAL A 165 -13.41 26.51 9.12
CA VAL A 165 -13.61 27.46 8.01
C VAL A 165 -13.59 28.91 8.49
N PRO A 166 -14.34 29.33 9.54
CA PRO A 166 -14.28 30.70 10.05
C PRO A 166 -12.87 31.12 10.48
N ARG A 167 -12.14 30.23 11.17
CA ARG A 167 -10.77 30.52 11.61
C ARG A 167 -9.72 30.24 10.55
N ARG A 168 -10.07 29.70 9.39
CA ARG A 168 -9.14 29.31 8.32
C ARG A 168 -7.99 28.46 8.87
N THR A 169 -8.32 27.43 9.65
CA THR A 169 -7.32 26.56 10.29
C THR A 169 -7.52 25.13 9.82
N ILE A 170 -6.42 24.49 9.45
CA ILE A 170 -6.36 23.04 9.21
C ILE A 170 -5.64 22.42 10.41
N THR A 171 -6.24 21.42 11.04
CA THR A 171 -5.62 20.64 12.12
C THR A 171 -5.51 19.18 11.72
N LEU A 172 -4.29 18.65 11.77
CA LEU A 172 -3.93 17.26 11.59
C LEU A 172 -3.97 16.56 12.95
N HIS A 173 -4.44 15.31 12.96
CA HIS A 173 -4.51 14.44 14.14
C HIS A 173 -4.15 13.01 13.74
N TRP A 174 -3.43 12.31 14.60
CA TRP A 174 -3.03 10.92 14.34
C TRP A 174 -2.82 10.15 15.64
N SER A 175 -2.51 8.87 15.53
CA SER A 175 -2.11 8.03 16.66
C SER A 175 -0.78 7.33 16.39
N PRO A 176 0.06 7.10 17.43
CA PRO A 176 1.20 6.21 17.30
C PRO A 176 0.72 4.78 17.03
N THR A 177 1.44 4.04 16.20
CA THR A 177 1.16 2.62 15.95
C THR A 177 2.04 1.73 16.83
N PRO A 178 1.47 0.92 17.74
CA PRO A 178 2.24 -0.03 18.52
C PRO A 178 2.90 -1.08 17.63
N ASP A 179 4.17 -1.40 17.87
CA ASP A 179 4.84 -2.57 17.30
C ASP A 179 4.80 -3.71 18.33
N PRO A 180 4.00 -4.77 18.11
CA PRO A 180 3.90 -5.88 19.05
C PRO A 180 5.20 -6.71 19.14
N LEU A 181 6.08 -6.63 18.14
CA LEU A 181 7.36 -7.34 18.15
C LEU A 181 8.47 -6.52 18.83
N GLU A 182 8.33 -5.19 18.88
CA GLU A 182 9.36 -4.28 19.39
C GLU A 182 8.75 -3.17 20.26
N PRO A 183 8.48 -3.45 21.55
CA PRO A 183 7.89 -2.46 22.45
C PRO A 183 8.71 -1.18 22.67
N SER A 184 10.00 -1.18 22.30
CA SER A 184 10.87 0.00 22.30
C SER A 184 10.63 0.94 21.11
N ALA A 185 9.95 0.48 20.06
CA ALA A 185 9.63 1.25 18.85
C ALA A 185 8.52 2.29 19.05
N LYS A 186 8.48 2.92 20.23
CA LYS A 186 7.55 3.98 20.58
C LYS A 186 8.05 5.33 20.03
N PRO A 187 7.18 6.13 19.40
CA PRO A 187 7.56 7.48 18.98
C PRO A 187 7.86 8.40 20.17
N SER A 188 8.88 9.25 20.04
CA SER A 188 9.15 10.39 20.93
C SER A 188 8.77 11.74 20.28
N GLY A 189 8.44 11.74 19.00
CA GLY A 189 7.91 12.86 18.25
C GLY A 189 7.57 12.45 16.82
N TYR A 190 7.30 13.43 15.97
CA TYR A 190 6.86 13.24 14.60
C TYR A 190 7.45 14.32 13.69
N ILE A 191 7.56 14.00 12.40
CA ILE A 191 7.87 14.98 11.36
C ILE A 191 6.64 15.11 10.47
N VAL A 192 6.12 16.33 10.34
CA VAL A 192 5.02 16.66 9.44
C VAL A 192 5.57 17.32 8.19
N TYR A 193 5.44 16.64 7.06
CA TYR A 193 5.78 17.17 5.75
C TYR A 193 4.57 17.86 5.16
N THR A 194 4.76 19.08 4.66
CA THR A 194 3.68 19.90 4.09
C THR A 194 3.96 20.21 2.62
N LYS A 195 2.95 20.01 1.77
CA LYS A 195 2.93 20.39 0.35
C LYS A 195 1.82 21.42 0.14
N ILE A 196 2.17 22.56 -0.47
CA ILE A 196 1.27 23.72 -0.64
C ILE A 196 1.06 24.01 -2.13
N GLY A 197 -0.19 24.00 -2.58
CA GLY A 197 -0.53 24.16 -4.00
C GLY A 197 0.14 23.07 -4.83
N GLU A 198 0.81 23.45 -5.92
CA GLU A 198 1.53 22.55 -6.83
C GLU A 198 3.02 22.34 -6.49
N GLN A 199 3.49 22.84 -5.33
CA GLN A 199 4.88 22.64 -4.89
C GLN A 199 5.13 21.20 -4.42
N ASP A 200 6.39 20.81 -4.27
CA ASP A 200 6.74 19.57 -3.59
C ASP A 200 6.60 19.68 -2.06
N PHE A 201 6.75 18.55 -1.37
CA PHE A 201 6.82 18.54 0.10
C PHE A 201 8.02 19.33 0.60
N ASP A 202 7.83 20.06 1.70
CA ASP A 202 8.91 20.72 2.43
C ASP A 202 9.87 19.72 3.11
N ASN A 203 10.87 20.23 3.82
CA ASN A 203 11.83 19.40 4.56
C ASN A 203 11.26 18.85 5.90
N GLY A 204 9.97 19.06 6.17
CA GLY A 204 9.29 18.62 7.37
C GLY A 204 9.42 19.55 8.58
N THR A 205 8.40 19.54 9.42
CA THR A 205 8.35 20.24 10.71
C THR A 205 8.30 19.21 11.84
N TYR A 206 9.26 19.28 12.77
CA TYR A 206 9.22 18.45 13.97
C TYR A 206 8.09 18.90 14.91
N VAL A 207 7.31 17.94 15.40
CA VAL A 207 6.27 18.15 16.41
C VAL A 207 6.34 17.03 17.45
N ARG A 208 6.06 17.38 18.70
CA ARG A 208 6.08 16.40 19.79
C ARG A 208 4.75 15.65 19.92
N ASP A 209 3.67 16.40 19.87
CA ASP A 209 2.32 15.87 20.10
C ASP A 209 1.74 15.30 18.80
N PRO A 210 0.82 14.32 18.89
CA PRO A 210 0.18 13.71 17.72
C PRO A 210 -0.91 14.61 17.11
N ARG A 211 -0.62 15.91 17.03
CA ARG A 211 -1.49 16.97 16.53
C ARG A 211 -0.64 18.10 15.98
N PHE A 212 -1.03 18.65 14.83
CA PHE A 212 -0.39 19.82 14.25
C PHE A 212 -1.42 20.71 13.57
N ALA A 213 -1.32 22.04 13.75
CA ALA A 213 -2.28 22.97 13.19
C ALA A 213 -1.57 24.07 12.41
N ILE A 214 -2.14 24.44 11.26
CA ILE A 214 -1.66 25.55 10.44
C ILE A 214 -2.79 26.53 10.14
N LYS A 215 -2.41 27.78 9.87
CA LYS A 215 -3.30 28.76 9.25
C LYS A 215 -3.29 28.53 7.75
N ALA A 216 -4.46 28.27 7.17
CA ALA A 216 -4.62 28.05 5.75
C ALA A 216 -4.87 29.36 5.00
N THR A 217 -4.23 29.51 3.86
CA THR A 217 -4.62 30.49 2.85
C THR A 217 -5.82 29.93 2.09
N PRO A 218 -6.92 30.69 1.96
CA PRO A 218 -8.07 30.23 1.19
C PRO A 218 -7.71 29.89 -0.26
N ASN A 219 -8.50 29.01 -0.85
CA ASN A 219 -8.33 28.51 -2.20
C ASN A 219 -6.96 27.88 -2.48
N THR A 220 -6.27 27.41 -1.44
CA THR A 220 -4.97 26.72 -1.55
C THR A 220 -5.12 25.28 -1.06
N LEU A 221 -4.63 24.33 -1.86
CA LEU A 221 -4.56 22.92 -1.48
C LEU A 221 -3.38 22.69 -0.55
N TYR A 222 -3.61 21.98 0.55
CA TYR A 222 -2.57 21.53 1.47
C TYR A 222 -2.58 20.01 1.56
N SER A 223 -1.46 19.38 1.20
CA SER A 223 -1.23 17.96 1.35
C SER A 223 -0.22 17.71 2.47
N PHE A 224 -0.37 16.60 3.20
CA PHE A 224 0.45 16.32 4.37
C PHE A 224 0.82 14.84 4.47
N LYS A 225 2.07 14.56 4.85
CA LYS A 225 2.56 13.24 5.26
C LYS A 225 3.17 13.32 6.65
N ILE A 226 3.05 12.26 7.43
CA ILE A 226 3.57 12.21 8.80
C ILE A 226 4.46 10.99 8.97
N CYS A 227 5.66 11.20 9.50
CA CYS A 227 6.50 10.12 9.97
C CYS A 227 6.62 10.17 11.50
N ALA A 228 6.58 9.00 12.14
CA ALA A 228 6.88 8.85 13.54
C ALA A 228 8.39 8.75 13.76
N LEU A 229 8.89 9.39 14.81
CA LEU A 229 10.31 9.51 15.10
C LEU A 229 10.61 9.02 16.51
N ASN A 230 11.71 8.29 16.67
CA ASN A 230 12.39 8.11 17.95
C ASN A 230 13.91 8.16 17.73
N SER A 231 14.70 7.90 18.78
CA SER A 231 16.17 7.86 18.67
C SER A 231 16.69 6.73 17.78
N GLY A 232 15.87 5.71 17.49
CA GLY A 232 16.17 4.62 16.57
C GLY A 232 15.93 4.94 15.09
N GLY A 233 15.27 6.07 14.79
CA GLY A 233 15.05 6.54 13.43
C GLY A 233 13.62 6.95 13.14
N CYS A 234 13.33 7.08 11.84
CA CYS A 234 12.09 7.61 11.29
C CYS A 234 11.28 6.47 10.63
N SER A 235 9.96 6.44 10.85
CA SER A 235 9.08 5.48 10.18
C SER A 235 8.98 5.76 8.67
N MET A 236 8.40 4.80 7.92
CA MET A 236 7.82 5.13 6.61
C MET A 236 6.75 6.22 6.79
N PRO A 237 6.49 7.05 5.75
CA PRO A 237 5.44 8.06 5.83
C PRO A 237 4.04 7.44 5.90
N SER A 238 3.12 8.18 6.50
CA SER A 238 1.68 7.94 6.38
C SER A 238 1.20 8.03 4.92
N GLU A 239 -0.05 7.65 4.67
CA GLU A 239 -0.78 8.10 3.49
C GLU A 239 -0.81 9.64 3.41
N GLU A 240 -0.99 10.16 2.19
CA GLU A 240 -1.12 11.59 1.95
C GLU A 240 -2.57 12.02 2.14
N LEU A 241 -2.79 12.87 3.14
CA LEU A 241 -4.10 13.50 3.36
C LEU A 241 -4.05 14.96 2.91
N THR A 242 -5.16 15.42 2.35
CA THR A 242 -5.31 16.75 1.75
C THR A 242 -6.48 17.49 2.38
N ALA A 243 -6.30 18.77 2.62
CA ALA A 243 -7.37 19.67 3.07
C ALA A 243 -7.36 20.97 2.26
N TYR A 244 -8.53 21.60 2.19
CA TYR A 244 -8.76 22.81 1.43
C TYR A 244 -9.86 23.64 2.08
N ILE A 245 -9.62 24.95 2.19
CA ILE A 245 -10.62 25.91 2.65
C ILE A 245 -10.91 26.89 1.51
N ALA A 246 -12.13 26.87 0.99
CA ALA A 246 -12.59 27.83 -0.01
C ALA A 246 -12.70 29.24 0.60
N GLU A 247 -12.54 30.27 -0.23
CA GLU A 247 -12.78 31.67 0.19
C GLU A 247 -14.21 31.86 0.72
N LYS A 248 -15.18 31.19 0.08
CA LYS A 248 -16.57 31.12 0.52
C LYS A 248 -17.00 29.66 0.55
N THR A 249 -17.38 29.14 1.71
CA THR A 249 -17.82 27.74 1.84
C THR A 249 -19.34 27.65 1.80
N ARG A 250 -19.87 27.00 0.76
CA ARG A 250 -21.29 26.58 0.67
C ARG A 250 -21.54 25.31 1.48
N ALA A 251 -20.62 24.36 1.41
CA ALA A 251 -20.71 23.07 2.09
C ALA A 251 -19.32 22.46 2.30
N THR A 252 -19.22 21.57 3.28
CA THR A 252 -18.01 20.80 3.58
C THR A 252 -18.13 19.35 3.12
N VAL A 253 -17.04 18.83 2.56
CA VAL A 253 -16.92 17.43 2.14
C VAL A 253 -15.81 16.75 2.96
N LEU A 254 -16.05 15.51 3.39
CA LEU A 254 -14.98 14.65 3.92
C LEU A 254 -14.57 13.64 2.85
N ILE A 255 -13.29 13.59 2.51
CA ILE A 255 -12.73 12.57 1.65
C ILE A 255 -12.14 11.45 2.51
N VAL A 256 -12.67 10.25 2.41
CA VAL A 256 -12.18 9.08 3.15
C VAL A 256 -11.35 8.22 2.22
N ASN A 257 -10.06 8.10 2.51
CA ASN A 257 -9.20 7.16 1.79
C ASN A 257 -9.37 5.75 2.36
N GLY A 258 -10.21 4.96 1.68
CA GLY A 258 -10.41 3.54 1.97
C GLY A 258 -9.56 2.61 1.12
N PHE A 259 -8.81 3.13 0.15
CA PHE A 259 -8.00 2.32 -0.74
C PHE A 259 -6.62 2.01 -0.14
N GLN A 260 -6.60 0.99 0.72
CA GLN A 260 -5.43 0.58 1.48
C GLN A 260 -4.76 -0.69 0.95
N ARG A 261 -5.38 -1.34 -0.03
CA ARG A 261 -4.96 -2.64 -0.53
C ARG A 261 -3.57 -2.58 -1.16
N LEU A 262 -2.71 -3.45 -0.65
CA LEU A 262 -1.46 -3.89 -1.26
C LEU A 262 -1.49 -5.42 -1.33
N ALA A 263 -1.25 -5.99 -2.50
CA ALA A 263 -1.38 -7.42 -2.73
C ALA A 263 -0.38 -7.94 -3.77
N GLY A 264 0.02 -9.20 -3.61
CA GLY A 264 0.67 -9.96 -4.68
C GLY A 264 -0.32 -10.38 -5.77
N PRO A 265 0.13 -11.09 -6.82
CA PRO A 265 -0.75 -11.59 -7.86
C PRO A 265 -1.57 -12.78 -7.36
N GLN A 266 -2.71 -13.05 -8.00
CA GLN A 266 -3.58 -14.14 -7.60
C GLN A 266 -2.88 -15.50 -7.76
N PRO A 267 -2.70 -16.27 -6.67
CA PRO A 267 -2.12 -17.61 -6.77
C PRO A 267 -3.14 -18.61 -7.32
N ILE A 268 -2.66 -19.56 -8.13
CA ILE A 268 -3.37 -20.77 -8.51
C ILE A 268 -2.62 -21.95 -7.90
N GLU A 269 -3.32 -22.80 -7.17
CA GLU A 269 -2.78 -24.02 -6.60
C GLU A 269 -3.87 -25.09 -6.50
N THR A 270 -3.84 -26.03 -7.44
CA THR A 270 -4.71 -27.20 -7.49
C THR A 270 -3.87 -28.47 -7.68
N ASP A 271 -4.51 -29.64 -7.76
CA ASP A 271 -3.79 -30.89 -8.05
C ASP A 271 -3.04 -30.87 -9.39
N SER A 272 -3.51 -30.07 -10.37
CA SER A 272 -2.94 -30.02 -11.72
C SER A 272 -2.33 -28.68 -12.12
N LEU A 273 -2.70 -27.57 -11.44
CA LEU A 273 -2.26 -26.23 -11.79
C LEU A 273 -1.49 -25.55 -10.65
N GLN A 274 -0.43 -24.82 -10.97
CA GLN A 274 0.34 -24.01 -10.03
C GLN A 274 0.89 -22.76 -10.70
N GLY A 275 0.81 -21.61 -10.05
CA GLY A 275 1.36 -20.36 -10.57
C GLY A 275 0.67 -19.12 -10.08
N PHE A 276 0.88 -18.01 -10.80
CA PHE A 276 0.26 -16.72 -10.53
C PHE A 276 -0.48 -16.18 -11.77
N ASP A 277 -1.77 -15.92 -11.63
CA ASP A 277 -2.62 -15.46 -12.73
C ASP A 277 -2.77 -13.93 -12.73
N LEU A 278 -1.90 -13.28 -13.51
CA LEU A 278 -1.90 -11.83 -13.67
C LEU A 278 -3.17 -11.29 -14.36
N ASN A 279 -3.92 -12.13 -15.09
CA ASN A 279 -5.18 -11.69 -15.73
C ASN A 279 -6.33 -11.63 -14.73
N ALA A 280 -6.29 -12.50 -13.70
CA ALA A 280 -7.28 -12.50 -12.63
C ALA A 280 -6.97 -11.39 -11.60
N ASP A 281 -5.72 -11.28 -11.17
CA ASP A 281 -5.19 -10.16 -10.41
C ASP A 281 -3.66 -10.07 -10.54
N PRO A 282 -3.10 -8.99 -11.11
CA PRO A 282 -1.64 -8.80 -11.14
C PRO A 282 -1.06 -8.39 -9.78
N GLY A 283 -1.93 -8.09 -8.80
CA GLY A 283 -1.55 -7.49 -7.54
C GLY A 283 -1.44 -5.97 -7.65
N ILE A 284 -1.14 -5.35 -6.51
CA ILE A 284 -0.89 -3.91 -6.42
C ILE A 284 0.12 -3.63 -5.32
N TYR A 285 1.23 -3.03 -5.70
CA TYR A 285 2.35 -2.73 -4.81
C TYR A 285 2.38 -1.25 -4.43
N LEU A 286 3.20 -0.90 -3.44
CA LEU A 286 3.40 0.50 -3.04
C LEU A 286 4.15 1.26 -4.13
N ASN A 287 3.60 2.41 -4.56
CA ASN A 287 4.14 3.32 -5.58
C ASN A 287 4.33 2.68 -6.96
N ALA A 288 5.31 1.79 -7.12
CA ALA A 288 5.55 1.09 -8.37
C ALA A 288 6.38 -0.20 -8.16
N PHE A 289 6.29 -1.16 -9.10
CA PHE A 289 6.90 -2.48 -8.95
C PHE A 289 7.46 -3.06 -10.26
N PRO A 290 8.76 -3.43 -10.32
CA PRO A 290 9.40 -3.92 -11.56
C PRO A 290 9.43 -5.45 -11.69
N GLY A 291 8.56 -6.18 -10.99
CA GLY A 291 8.81 -7.60 -10.70
C GLY A 291 8.19 -8.66 -11.61
N TYR A 292 7.67 -8.31 -12.79
CA TYR A 292 7.13 -9.31 -13.72
C TYR A 292 7.73 -9.21 -15.12
N CYS A 293 8.05 -10.34 -15.72
CA CYS A 293 8.39 -10.41 -17.14
C CYS A 293 7.14 -10.36 -18.02
N GLY A 294 6.06 -11.04 -17.62
CA GLY A 294 4.79 -11.14 -18.34
C GLY A 294 3.83 -12.11 -17.67
N ALA A 295 2.64 -12.29 -18.23
CA ALA A 295 1.67 -13.25 -17.74
C ALA A 295 2.21 -14.69 -17.84
N GLN A 296 2.01 -15.49 -16.79
CA GLN A 296 2.33 -16.91 -16.83
C GLN A 296 1.41 -17.61 -17.85
N ILE A 297 2.01 -18.44 -18.70
CA ILE A 297 1.34 -19.16 -19.78
C ILE A 297 1.13 -20.62 -19.40
N ASN A 298 2.14 -21.25 -18.78
CA ASN A 298 2.07 -22.66 -18.41
C ASN A 298 1.94 -22.83 -16.88
N PHE A 299 0.78 -23.32 -16.46
CA PHE A 299 0.45 -23.61 -15.07
C PHE A 299 0.53 -25.11 -14.74
N ASN A 300 0.79 -25.99 -15.71
CA ASN A 300 0.68 -27.43 -15.51
C ASN A 300 1.77 -27.95 -14.55
N ARG A 301 1.36 -28.43 -13.37
CA ARG A 301 2.28 -28.96 -12.33
C ARG A 301 3.15 -30.12 -12.82
N THR A 302 2.66 -30.93 -13.75
CA THR A 302 3.44 -32.04 -14.34
C THR A 302 4.61 -31.57 -15.22
N SER A 303 4.64 -30.27 -15.53
CA SER A 303 5.71 -29.63 -16.30
C SER A 303 6.81 -29.04 -15.44
N ILE A 304 6.80 -29.26 -14.12
CA ILE A 304 7.85 -28.81 -13.21
C ILE A 304 9.22 -29.35 -13.63
N GLY A 305 10.24 -28.49 -13.57
CA GLY A 305 11.62 -28.83 -13.93
C GLY A 305 11.90 -28.93 -15.44
N ARG A 306 10.92 -28.66 -16.31
CA ARG A 306 11.15 -28.53 -17.76
C ARG A 306 11.56 -27.10 -18.09
N GLU A 307 12.45 -26.94 -19.07
CA GLU A 307 12.87 -25.65 -19.59
C GLU A 307 12.05 -25.25 -20.84
N GLY A 308 12.00 -23.94 -21.12
CA GLY A 308 11.33 -23.39 -22.30
C GLY A 308 9.79 -23.33 -22.18
N PRO A 309 9.08 -23.12 -23.31
CA PRO A 309 7.63 -22.83 -23.33
C PRO A 309 6.74 -23.86 -22.64
N ASN A 310 7.21 -25.11 -22.56
CA ASN A 310 6.49 -26.22 -21.94
C ASN A 310 6.86 -26.42 -20.46
N GLY A 311 7.63 -25.52 -19.85
CA GLY A 311 7.98 -25.53 -18.43
C GLY A 311 6.93 -24.86 -17.55
N LEU A 312 6.71 -25.41 -16.34
CA LEU A 312 5.89 -24.75 -15.33
C LEU A 312 6.45 -23.36 -15.02
N GLY A 313 5.58 -22.35 -14.99
CA GLY A 313 5.99 -20.96 -14.72
C GLY A 313 6.48 -20.20 -15.94
N TYR A 314 6.55 -20.84 -17.13
CA TYR A 314 6.88 -20.12 -18.35
C TYR A 314 5.89 -18.98 -18.59
N SER A 315 6.41 -17.77 -18.85
CA SER A 315 5.64 -16.55 -19.01
C SER A 315 5.93 -15.87 -20.35
N GLY A 316 5.11 -14.88 -20.69
CA GLY A 316 5.46 -13.87 -21.68
C GLY A 316 6.58 -12.94 -21.18
N ASN A 317 6.90 -11.93 -21.98
CA ASN A 317 7.93 -10.92 -21.71
C ASN A 317 7.42 -9.47 -21.89
N GLU A 318 6.12 -9.27 -22.08
CA GLU A 318 5.47 -8.00 -22.38
C GLU A 318 5.52 -6.96 -21.24
N LEU A 319 5.86 -7.36 -20.02
CA LEU A 319 6.05 -6.48 -18.85
C LEU A 319 7.54 -6.29 -18.48
N SER A 320 8.45 -6.92 -19.22
CA SER A 320 9.88 -6.91 -18.89
C SER A 320 10.45 -5.50 -18.95
N GLY A 321 11.03 -5.04 -17.84
CA GLY A 321 11.58 -3.69 -17.69
C GLY A 321 10.55 -2.61 -17.37
N MET A 322 9.26 -2.95 -17.30
CA MET A 322 8.21 -2.00 -16.94
C MET A 322 8.12 -1.81 -15.42
N LEU A 323 8.12 -0.56 -14.96
CA LEU A 323 7.89 -0.23 -13.57
C LEU A 323 6.39 -0.05 -13.32
N LEU A 324 5.67 -1.13 -13.00
CA LEU A 324 4.21 -1.14 -12.90
C LEU A 324 3.70 -0.18 -11.83
N GLY A 325 2.82 0.75 -12.23
CA GLY A 325 2.16 1.70 -11.34
C GLY A 325 1.36 1.00 -10.25
N GLY A 326 1.59 1.43 -9.01
CA GLY A 326 1.02 0.86 -7.79
C GLY A 326 0.12 1.85 -7.03
N ASN A 327 -0.21 1.49 -5.80
CA ASN A 327 -0.96 2.35 -4.90
C ASN A 327 -0.01 3.42 -4.31
N THR A 328 -0.26 4.68 -4.63
CA THR A 328 0.51 5.85 -4.20
C THR A 328 -0.01 6.49 -2.91
N PHE A 329 -1.18 6.07 -2.44
CA PHE A 329 -1.84 6.56 -1.21
C PHE A 329 -2.07 8.08 -1.16
N ASP A 330 -2.22 8.74 -2.32
CA ASP A 330 -2.41 10.19 -2.45
C ASP A 330 -3.72 10.58 -3.16
N TYR A 331 -4.62 9.62 -3.36
CA TYR A 331 -5.92 9.83 -4.02
C TYR A 331 -6.84 10.88 -3.36
N PRO A 332 -6.79 11.16 -2.03
CA PRO A 332 -7.48 12.32 -1.47
C PRO A 332 -7.09 13.64 -2.13
N ARG A 333 -5.83 13.79 -2.55
CA ARG A 333 -5.38 14.96 -3.31
C ARG A 333 -6.06 15.02 -4.67
N GLN A 334 -6.09 13.90 -5.40
CA GLN A 334 -6.66 13.82 -6.74
C GLN A 334 -8.17 14.11 -6.75
N HIS A 335 -8.92 13.55 -5.80
CA HIS A 335 -10.34 13.86 -5.60
C HIS A 335 -10.52 15.31 -5.14
N GLY A 336 -9.71 15.76 -4.17
CA GLY A 336 -9.73 17.10 -3.62
C GLY A 336 -9.47 18.19 -4.66
N MET A 337 -8.57 17.97 -5.61
CA MET A 337 -8.35 18.87 -6.75
C MET A 337 -9.62 19.06 -7.56
N SER A 338 -10.34 17.97 -7.88
CA SER A 338 -11.59 18.04 -8.62
C SER A 338 -12.72 18.70 -7.81
N ILE A 339 -12.75 18.54 -6.48
CA ILE A 339 -13.68 19.27 -5.59
C ILE A 339 -13.35 20.77 -5.57
N ALA A 340 -12.07 21.12 -5.42
CA ALA A 340 -11.60 22.51 -5.40
C ALA A 340 -11.92 23.23 -6.72
N ALA A 341 -11.83 22.52 -7.86
CA ALA A 341 -12.16 23.05 -9.18
C ALA A 341 -13.64 23.43 -9.34
N VAL A 342 -14.56 22.81 -8.59
CA VAL A 342 -15.99 23.19 -8.59
C VAL A 342 -16.20 24.57 -7.96
N GLY A 343 -15.37 24.92 -6.98
CA GLY A 343 -15.45 26.15 -6.22
C GLY A 343 -16.55 26.14 -5.15
N ASN A 344 -16.35 26.97 -4.13
CA ASN A 344 -17.23 27.14 -2.97
C ASN A 344 -17.45 25.89 -2.07
N TYR A 345 -16.61 24.86 -2.19
CA TYR A 345 -16.60 23.74 -1.25
C TYR A 345 -15.28 23.72 -0.49
N SER A 346 -15.35 23.49 0.81
CA SER A 346 -14.18 23.18 1.62
C SER A 346 -14.15 21.68 1.87
N PHE A 347 -12.97 21.10 2.04
CA PHE A 347 -12.87 19.68 2.39
C PHE A 347 -11.74 19.39 3.35
N ALA A 348 -11.94 18.32 4.10
CA ALA A 348 -10.92 17.62 4.85
C ALA A 348 -10.81 16.21 4.30
N SER A 349 -9.72 15.52 4.61
CA SER A 349 -9.59 14.09 4.36
C SER A 349 -9.15 13.30 5.58
N CYS A 350 -9.46 12.02 5.60
CA CYS A 350 -9.07 11.08 6.65
C CYS A 350 -8.76 9.69 6.08
N SER A 351 -8.01 8.92 6.86
CA SER A 351 -7.89 7.48 6.64
C SER A 351 -9.21 6.77 6.95
N ARG A 352 -9.44 5.62 6.32
CA ARG A 352 -10.55 4.74 6.71
C ARG A 352 -10.50 4.30 8.17
N ASP A 353 -9.30 4.03 8.68
CA ASP A 353 -9.09 3.60 10.08
C ASP A 353 -9.60 4.67 11.07
N ALA A 354 -9.41 5.96 10.77
CA ALA A 354 -9.94 7.04 11.61
C ALA A 354 -11.49 7.02 11.69
N VAL A 355 -12.17 6.64 10.62
CA VAL A 355 -13.64 6.48 10.60
C VAL A 355 -14.06 5.23 11.36
N GLU A 356 -13.43 4.09 11.09
CA GLU A 356 -13.78 2.80 11.70
C GLU A 356 -13.56 2.80 13.22
N GLN A 357 -12.59 3.59 13.71
CA GLN A 357 -12.27 3.74 15.13
C GLN A 357 -13.04 4.89 15.80
N GLY A 358 -13.91 5.60 15.07
CA GLY A 358 -14.75 6.67 15.61
C GLY A 358 -14.00 7.97 15.95
N GLU A 359 -12.79 8.17 15.43
CA GLU A 359 -12.02 9.41 15.62
C GLU A 359 -12.59 10.56 14.78
N VAL A 360 -13.27 10.25 13.67
CA VAL A 360 -13.92 11.22 12.78
C VAL A 360 -15.43 11.01 12.80
N ASN A 361 -16.18 12.06 13.12
CA ASN A 361 -17.63 12.08 13.00
C ASN A 361 -18.04 12.49 11.58
N LEU A 362 -18.60 11.55 10.81
CA LEU A 362 -19.06 11.82 9.44
C LEU A 362 -20.14 12.91 9.39
N ASN A 363 -20.95 13.06 10.45
CA ASN A 363 -22.05 14.02 10.50
C ASN A 363 -21.61 15.49 10.61
N ASP A 364 -20.30 15.75 10.79
CA ASP A 364 -19.75 17.11 10.75
C ASP A 364 -19.61 17.64 9.30
N TYR A 365 -19.89 16.79 8.31
CA TYR A 365 -19.72 17.09 6.89
C TYR A 365 -21.05 16.93 6.13
N ASN A 366 -21.23 17.72 5.06
CA ASN A 366 -22.45 17.68 4.26
C ASN A 366 -22.47 16.53 3.24
N ALA A 367 -21.29 16.09 2.81
CA ALA A 367 -21.09 14.92 1.97
C ALA A 367 -19.81 14.18 2.38
N VAL A 368 -19.81 12.86 2.16
CA VAL A 368 -18.63 12.00 2.28
C VAL A 368 -18.32 11.42 0.91
N ASP A 369 -17.06 11.53 0.50
CA ASP A 369 -16.47 10.91 -0.68
C ASP A 369 -15.57 9.75 -0.24
N LEU A 370 -16.04 8.51 -0.42
CA LEU A 370 -15.35 7.30 -0.01
C LEU A 370 -14.61 6.67 -1.20
N ILE A 371 -13.28 6.75 -1.15
CA ILE A 371 -12.38 6.20 -2.15
C ILE A 371 -12.07 4.75 -1.80
N LEU A 372 -12.44 3.80 -2.67
CA LEU A 372 -12.15 2.38 -2.47
C LEU A 372 -11.21 1.80 -3.52
N GLY A 373 -10.85 2.49 -4.60
CA GLY A 373 -9.85 1.99 -5.56
C GLY A 373 -10.04 0.51 -5.92
N LEU A 374 -8.99 -0.29 -5.69
CA LEU A 374 -9.02 -1.76 -5.83
C LEU A 374 -9.21 -2.52 -4.51
N GLN A 375 -9.73 -1.87 -3.47
CA GLN A 375 -10.00 -2.45 -2.16
C GLN A 375 -10.97 -3.64 -2.28
N ARG A 376 -10.55 -4.82 -1.79
CA ARG A 376 -11.36 -6.05 -1.73
C ARG A 376 -10.71 -7.08 -0.81
N SER A 377 -11.53 -7.97 -0.24
CA SER A 377 -11.06 -9.22 0.34
C SER A 377 -10.78 -10.23 -0.79
N ASP A 378 -9.51 -10.47 -1.08
CA ASP A 378 -9.10 -11.36 -2.18
C ASP A 378 -8.93 -12.84 -1.76
N GLY A 379 -8.89 -13.11 -0.45
CA GLY A 379 -8.77 -14.45 0.13
C GLY A 379 -7.36 -15.05 0.08
N TYR A 380 -6.34 -14.32 -0.39
CA TYR A 380 -4.97 -14.84 -0.48
C TYR A 380 -3.89 -13.89 0.05
N SER A 381 -4.17 -12.60 0.17
CA SER A 381 -3.28 -11.63 0.81
C SER A 381 -3.17 -11.90 2.32
N LEU A 382 -2.03 -11.59 2.92
CA LEU A 382 -1.80 -11.79 4.36
C LEU A 382 -2.58 -10.83 5.25
N LYS A 383 -3.01 -9.70 4.69
CA LYS A 383 -3.91 -8.75 5.32
C LYS A 383 -5.24 -8.78 4.58
N ASP A 384 -6.34 -8.83 5.34
CA ASP A 384 -7.68 -8.68 4.77
C ASP A 384 -7.93 -7.21 4.40
N TYR A 385 -8.44 -7.01 3.19
CA TYR A 385 -8.72 -5.72 2.59
C TYR A 385 -10.19 -5.60 2.18
N LYS A 386 -11.11 -6.22 2.92
CA LYS A 386 -12.56 -6.02 2.75
C LYS A 386 -12.92 -4.56 2.43
N ALA A 387 -13.72 -4.36 1.38
CA ALA A 387 -14.15 -3.04 0.89
C ALA A 387 -15.01 -2.33 1.94
N PHE A 388 -15.99 -3.05 2.49
CA PHE A 388 -16.87 -2.54 3.55
C PHE A 388 -16.82 -3.46 4.77
N THR A 389 -15.90 -3.16 5.69
CA THR A 389 -15.85 -3.81 6.99
C THR A 389 -17.14 -3.53 7.80
N HIS A 390 -17.45 -4.36 8.79
CA HIS A 390 -18.59 -4.09 9.68
C HIS A 390 -18.55 -2.70 10.35
N PRO A 391 -17.40 -2.23 10.90
CA PRO A 391 -17.30 -0.86 11.42
C PRO A 391 -17.61 0.21 10.38
N LEU A 392 -17.08 0.08 9.15
CA LEU A 392 -17.35 1.05 8.09
C LEU A 392 -18.83 1.03 7.66
N GLN A 393 -19.43 -0.16 7.51
CA GLN A 393 -20.86 -0.28 7.23
C GLN A 393 -21.71 0.41 8.30
N ASN A 394 -21.35 0.27 9.58
CA ASN A 394 -22.07 0.89 10.68
C ASN A 394 -21.93 2.42 10.68
N ALA A 395 -20.72 2.94 10.44
CA ALA A 395 -20.50 4.38 10.30
C ALA A 395 -21.32 4.99 9.16
N LEU A 396 -21.36 4.32 8.00
CA LEU A 396 -22.14 4.77 6.84
C LEU A 396 -23.65 4.67 7.08
N LYS A 397 -24.14 3.61 7.74
CA LYS A 397 -25.55 3.46 8.15
C LYS A 397 -25.98 4.61 9.06
N GLU A 398 -25.16 4.94 10.05
CA GLU A 398 -25.44 6.06 10.97
C GLU A 398 -25.48 7.40 10.22
N TYR A 399 -24.50 7.63 9.35
CA TYR A 399 -24.42 8.86 8.58
C TYR A 399 -25.61 9.07 7.65
N VAL A 400 -26.06 8.05 6.90
CA VAL A 400 -27.25 8.19 6.05
C VAL A 400 -28.54 8.31 6.86
N ARG A 401 -28.61 7.69 8.05
CA ARG A 401 -29.74 7.86 8.99
C ARG A 401 -29.87 9.32 9.43
N MET A 402 -28.74 10.01 9.57
CA MET A 402 -28.66 11.44 9.87
C MET A 402 -28.73 12.33 8.61
N GLN A 403 -29.23 11.80 7.49
CA GLN A 403 -29.41 12.50 6.20
C GLN A 403 -28.10 12.93 5.51
N GLY A 404 -26.99 12.27 5.82
CA GLY A 404 -25.70 12.47 5.19
C GLY A 404 -25.65 11.96 3.74
N ASN A 405 -24.99 12.72 2.85
CA ASN A 405 -24.89 12.38 1.42
C ASN A 405 -23.59 11.66 1.09
N LEU A 406 -23.65 10.67 0.18
CA LEU A 406 -22.54 9.77 -0.12
C LEU A 406 -22.13 9.79 -1.59
N LEU A 407 -20.83 9.88 -1.83
CA LEU A 407 -20.15 9.39 -3.04
C LEU A 407 -19.31 8.18 -2.64
N VAL A 408 -19.41 7.10 -3.41
CA VAL A 408 -18.60 5.89 -3.25
C VAL A 408 -18.05 5.48 -4.61
N SER A 409 -16.75 5.24 -4.73
CA SER A 409 -16.14 4.77 -5.98
C SER A 409 -15.09 3.69 -5.75
N GLY A 410 -15.16 2.61 -6.52
CA GLY A 410 -14.17 1.54 -6.49
C GLY A 410 -14.53 0.38 -7.42
N ALA A 411 -13.54 -0.45 -7.74
CA ALA A 411 -13.67 -1.56 -8.69
C ALA A 411 -14.43 -2.79 -8.13
N TYR A 412 -14.57 -2.88 -6.81
CA TYR A 412 -15.09 -4.07 -6.10
C TYR A 412 -16.11 -3.70 -5.02
N ILE A 413 -16.80 -2.57 -5.15
CA ILE A 413 -17.77 -2.08 -4.14
C ILE A 413 -18.99 -3.01 -3.96
N GLY A 414 -19.22 -3.89 -4.93
CA GLY A 414 -20.31 -4.82 -4.97
C GLY A 414 -19.86 -6.28 -5.03
N SER A 415 -18.88 -6.63 -5.87
CA SER A 415 -18.44 -8.02 -6.02
C SER A 415 -17.66 -8.55 -4.81
N ASP A 416 -17.19 -7.67 -3.94
CA ASP A 416 -16.64 -8.04 -2.62
C ASP A 416 -17.76 -8.33 -1.58
N MET A 417 -19.02 -8.00 -1.86
CA MET A 417 -20.15 -8.10 -0.92
C MET A 417 -20.90 -9.43 -1.08
N LEU A 418 -20.29 -10.49 -0.55
CA LEU A 418 -20.73 -11.88 -0.74
C LEU A 418 -21.79 -12.33 0.27
N GLY A 419 -21.79 -11.76 1.48
CA GLY A 419 -22.73 -12.14 2.54
C GLY A 419 -24.13 -11.56 2.35
N VAL A 420 -25.16 -12.20 2.92
CA VAL A 420 -26.56 -11.70 2.83
C VAL A 420 -26.69 -10.31 3.45
N ASP A 421 -26.12 -10.09 4.64
CA ASP A 421 -26.17 -8.79 5.32
C ASP A 421 -25.39 -7.70 4.56
N GLU A 422 -24.31 -8.10 3.88
CA GLU A 422 -23.49 -7.22 3.04
C GLU A 422 -24.24 -6.79 1.78
N GLN A 423 -24.94 -7.72 1.15
CA GLN A 423 -25.81 -7.44 0.01
C GLN A 423 -27.03 -6.61 0.41
N GLN A 424 -27.58 -6.82 1.61
CA GLN A 424 -28.61 -5.95 2.16
C GLN A 424 -28.07 -4.54 2.42
N PHE A 425 -26.83 -4.41 2.91
CA PHE A 425 -26.18 -3.11 3.07
C PHE A 425 -26.07 -2.37 1.74
N THR A 426 -25.53 -3.00 0.69
CA THR A 426 -25.40 -2.33 -0.63
C THR A 426 -26.76 -1.96 -1.22
N GLN A 427 -27.79 -2.80 -1.04
CA GLN A 427 -29.15 -2.52 -1.53
C GLN A 427 -29.85 -1.40 -0.76
N ASN A 428 -29.72 -1.36 0.56
CA ASN A 428 -30.50 -0.48 1.40
C ASN A 428 -29.81 0.88 1.64
N ILE A 429 -28.47 0.88 1.67
CA ILE A 429 -27.64 2.05 1.98
C ILE A 429 -27.02 2.64 0.71
N LEU A 430 -26.40 1.82 -0.14
CA LEU A 430 -25.77 2.29 -1.37
C LEU A 430 -26.71 2.24 -2.58
N LYS A 431 -27.90 1.66 -2.41
CA LYS A 431 -29.00 1.59 -3.38
C LYS A 431 -28.69 0.80 -4.65
N PHE A 432 -27.83 -0.21 -4.60
CA PHE A 432 -27.59 -1.08 -5.76
C PHE A 432 -27.52 -2.57 -5.43
N LYS A 433 -27.67 -3.40 -6.47
CA LYS A 433 -27.31 -4.83 -6.50
C LYS A 433 -26.13 -5.05 -7.44
N THR A 434 -25.30 -6.03 -7.14
CA THR A 434 -24.20 -6.42 -8.04
C THR A 434 -24.71 -7.42 -9.08
N SER A 435 -24.39 -7.18 -10.34
CA SER A 435 -24.72 -8.05 -11.47
C SER A 435 -23.49 -8.78 -12.03
N GLY A 436 -22.40 -8.80 -11.25
CA GLY A 436 -21.12 -9.35 -11.61
C GLY A 436 -20.08 -8.25 -11.82
N ARG A 437 -19.01 -8.61 -12.54
CA ARG A 437 -17.90 -7.74 -12.89
C ARG A 437 -17.47 -8.02 -14.32
N VAL A 438 -16.82 -7.05 -14.94
CA VAL A 438 -16.26 -7.17 -16.30
C VAL A 438 -14.77 -6.86 -16.27
N GLN A 439 -14.01 -7.51 -17.16
CA GLN A 439 -12.60 -7.18 -17.33
C GLN A 439 -12.49 -5.78 -17.90
N ALA A 440 -11.72 -4.93 -17.23
CA ALA A 440 -11.67 -3.51 -17.54
C ALA A 440 -11.00 -3.22 -18.89
N ASN A 441 -10.14 -4.12 -19.39
CA ASN A 441 -9.54 -4.00 -20.72
C ASN A 441 -10.57 -4.12 -21.86
N GLN A 442 -11.78 -4.62 -21.59
CA GLN A 442 -12.91 -4.65 -22.53
C GLN A 442 -13.69 -3.32 -22.52
N ILE A 443 -13.46 -2.48 -21.51
CA ILE A 443 -14.10 -1.18 -21.33
C ILE A 443 -13.26 -0.11 -21.99
N GLN A 444 -13.64 0.30 -23.20
CA GLN A 444 -12.97 1.41 -23.89
C GLN A 444 -13.38 2.77 -23.31
N THR A 445 -14.66 2.88 -22.97
CA THR A 445 -15.28 4.14 -22.57
C THR A 445 -16.38 3.89 -21.55
N VAL A 446 -16.50 4.79 -20.57
CA VAL A 446 -17.66 4.90 -19.68
C VAL A 446 -18.41 6.19 -20.03
N THR A 447 -19.72 6.10 -20.27
CA THR A 447 -20.55 7.22 -20.72
C THR A 447 -21.72 7.46 -19.77
N GLY A 448 -22.09 8.73 -19.56
CA GLY A 448 -23.16 9.10 -18.64
C GLY A 448 -22.98 10.51 -18.12
N MET A 449 -23.96 11.05 -17.41
CA MET A 449 -23.91 12.42 -16.84
C MET A 449 -23.48 13.51 -17.85
N ASN A 450 -23.87 13.38 -19.12
CA ASN A 450 -23.45 14.25 -20.22
C ASN A 450 -21.92 14.33 -20.42
N THR A 451 -21.23 13.23 -20.13
CA THR A 451 -19.78 13.09 -20.30
C THR A 451 -19.39 11.68 -20.74
N SER A 452 -18.11 11.52 -21.05
CA SER A 452 -17.47 10.27 -21.47
C SER A 452 -16.04 10.27 -20.95
N CYS A 453 -15.58 9.17 -20.35
CA CYS A 453 -14.21 9.02 -19.85
C CYS A 453 -13.59 7.68 -20.23
N SER A 454 -12.25 7.64 -20.19
CA SER A 454 -11.47 6.40 -20.25
C SER A 454 -10.79 6.13 -18.90
N LEU A 455 -10.53 4.84 -18.64
CA LEU A 455 -9.93 4.39 -17.39
C LEU A 455 -8.51 3.88 -17.62
N TYR A 456 -7.61 4.09 -16.65
CA TYR A 456 -6.37 3.32 -16.54
C TYR A 456 -6.71 1.84 -16.30
N ASN A 457 -6.89 1.07 -17.37
CA ASN A 457 -7.40 -0.31 -17.37
C ASN A 457 -6.41 -1.36 -17.92
N GLN A 458 -5.19 -0.93 -18.19
CA GLN A 458 -4.08 -1.76 -18.62
C GLN A 458 -2.87 -1.46 -17.74
N LEU A 459 -2.06 -2.48 -17.47
CA LEU A 459 -0.80 -2.33 -16.75
C LEU A 459 0.10 -1.32 -17.47
N ASN A 460 0.65 -0.37 -16.72
CA ASN A 460 1.41 0.78 -17.21
C ASN A 460 2.29 1.34 -16.09
N GLU A 461 3.13 2.33 -16.40
CA GLU A 461 4.05 2.96 -15.42
C GLU A 461 3.49 4.23 -14.76
N GLU A 462 2.41 4.81 -15.28
CA GLU A 462 1.89 6.11 -14.87
C GLU A 462 0.94 6.04 -13.67
N HIS A 463 0.05 5.04 -13.67
CA HIS A 463 -1.01 4.89 -12.67
C HIS A 463 -1.34 3.41 -12.48
N TYR A 464 -1.84 3.03 -11.29
CA TYR A 464 -2.34 1.66 -11.13
C TYR A 464 -3.46 1.35 -12.11
N ALA A 465 -3.52 0.12 -12.58
CA ALA A 465 -4.54 -0.33 -13.51
C ALA A 465 -5.73 -0.94 -12.77
N THR A 466 -6.93 -0.44 -13.04
CA THR A 466 -8.16 -1.17 -12.69
C THR A 466 -8.32 -2.33 -13.66
N THR A 467 -8.10 -3.57 -13.21
CA THR A 467 -8.15 -4.76 -14.09
C THR A 467 -9.56 -5.33 -14.22
N TRP A 468 -10.41 -5.07 -13.23
CA TRP A 468 -11.83 -5.35 -13.24
C TRP A 468 -12.60 -4.11 -12.84
N VAL A 469 -13.88 -4.09 -13.19
CA VAL A 469 -14.84 -3.11 -12.71
C VAL A 469 -16.17 -3.80 -12.40
N ASP A 470 -16.87 -3.31 -11.40
CA ASP A 470 -18.16 -3.85 -10.98
C ASP A 470 -19.29 -3.38 -11.87
N CYS A 471 -20.21 -4.30 -12.12
CA CYS A 471 -21.48 -4.03 -12.77
C CYS A 471 -22.56 -3.91 -11.69
N ILE A 472 -23.15 -2.74 -11.55
CA ILE A 472 -24.13 -2.46 -10.49
C ILE A 472 -25.48 -2.08 -11.10
N THR A 473 -26.57 -2.63 -10.55
CA THR A 473 -27.93 -2.38 -10.99
C THR A 473 -28.68 -1.59 -9.94
N PRO A 474 -29.44 -0.55 -10.32
CA PRO A 474 -30.27 0.22 -9.39
C PRO A 474 -31.22 -0.64 -8.56
N THR A 475 -31.43 -0.23 -7.32
CA THR A 475 -32.52 -0.73 -6.47
C THR A 475 -33.33 0.40 -5.88
N HIS A 476 -34.54 0.12 -5.43
CA HIS A 476 -35.46 1.15 -4.94
C HIS A 476 -35.63 2.25 -6.03
N ASP A 477 -35.80 3.51 -5.64
CA ASP A 477 -35.94 4.64 -6.57
C ASP A 477 -34.58 5.20 -7.06
N SER A 478 -33.52 4.40 -7.06
CA SER A 478 -32.25 4.79 -7.71
C SER A 478 -32.30 4.54 -9.22
N PHE A 479 -31.39 5.16 -9.96
CA PHE A 479 -31.32 5.05 -11.42
C PHE A 479 -29.86 5.03 -11.89
N ALA A 480 -29.62 4.41 -13.05
CA ALA A 480 -28.29 4.39 -13.66
C ALA A 480 -27.89 5.80 -14.13
N VAL A 481 -26.68 6.23 -13.80
CA VAL A 481 -26.11 7.52 -14.23
C VAL A 481 -24.96 7.37 -15.20
N MET A 482 -24.33 6.20 -15.22
CA MET A 482 -23.25 5.86 -16.15
C MET A 482 -23.37 4.41 -16.61
N LEU A 483 -22.94 4.17 -17.85
CA LEU A 483 -22.91 2.88 -18.52
C LEU A 483 -21.51 2.61 -19.05
N TYR A 484 -21.10 1.35 -19.00
CA TYR A 484 -19.98 0.84 -19.79
C TYR A 484 -20.37 0.75 -21.27
N ASN A 485 -19.39 0.60 -22.17
CA ASN A 485 -19.62 0.41 -23.60
C ASN A 485 -20.54 -0.79 -23.93
N ASN A 486 -20.57 -1.81 -23.08
CA ASN A 486 -21.49 -2.96 -23.18
C ASN A 486 -22.91 -2.71 -22.66
N GLN A 487 -23.27 -1.45 -22.37
CA GLN A 487 -24.57 -1.01 -21.84
C GLN A 487 -24.92 -1.50 -20.42
N VAL A 488 -23.97 -2.11 -19.72
CA VAL A 488 -24.15 -2.45 -18.30
C VAL A 488 -23.87 -1.22 -17.44
N SER A 489 -24.63 -1.03 -16.37
CA SER A 489 -24.49 0.15 -15.52
C SER A 489 -23.16 0.14 -14.73
N ALA A 490 -22.44 1.24 -14.89
CA ALA A 490 -21.16 1.54 -14.27
C ALA A 490 -21.31 2.45 -13.04
N GLY A 491 -22.46 3.10 -12.90
CA GLY A 491 -22.74 4.02 -11.82
C GLY A 491 -24.24 4.21 -11.64
N ILE A 492 -24.67 4.39 -10.40
CA ILE A 492 -26.06 4.63 -10.00
C ILE A 492 -26.16 5.86 -9.11
N ALA A 493 -27.34 6.48 -9.10
CA ALA A 493 -27.66 7.57 -8.20
C ALA A 493 -29.02 7.37 -7.54
N TYR A 494 -29.11 7.72 -6.26
CA TYR A 494 -30.32 7.73 -5.46
C TYR A 494 -30.64 9.16 -5.00
N ALA A 495 -31.82 9.64 -5.37
CA ALA A 495 -32.30 10.99 -5.07
C ALA A 495 -33.41 10.97 -4.00
N GLY A 496 -33.12 10.37 -2.85
CA GLY A 496 -34.05 10.28 -1.73
C GLY A 496 -34.38 11.63 -1.10
N ARG A 497 -35.51 11.67 -0.38
CA ARG A 497 -35.87 12.80 0.50
C ARG A 497 -35.09 12.75 1.83
N ASP A 498 -34.66 11.56 2.20
CA ASP A 498 -33.86 11.23 3.37
C ASP A 498 -32.38 11.54 3.14
N TYR A 499 -31.77 10.99 2.09
CA TYR A 499 -30.39 11.26 1.70
C TYR A 499 -30.17 11.06 0.20
N ARG A 500 -29.02 11.50 -0.30
CA ARG A 500 -28.57 11.22 -1.66
C ARG A 500 -27.30 10.38 -1.67
N CYS A 501 -27.23 9.45 -2.61
CA CYS A 501 -26.09 8.56 -2.77
C CYS A 501 -25.74 8.44 -4.26
N MET A 502 -24.45 8.47 -4.58
CA MET A 502 -23.95 8.06 -5.88
C MET A 502 -22.86 7.00 -5.68
N ALA A 503 -22.99 5.87 -6.36
CA ALA A 503 -22.02 4.78 -6.33
C ALA A 503 -21.48 4.53 -7.73
N LEU A 504 -20.16 4.42 -7.87
CA LEU A 504 -19.45 4.12 -9.10
C LEU A 504 -18.76 2.76 -8.97
N GLY A 505 -19.07 1.82 -9.88
CA GLY A 505 -18.46 0.49 -9.95
C GLY A 505 -17.04 0.48 -10.51
N PHE A 506 -16.40 1.64 -10.60
CA PHE A 506 -15.02 1.82 -11.00
C PHE A 506 -14.37 2.92 -10.13
N PRO A 507 -13.03 2.92 -9.97
CA PRO A 507 -12.33 3.97 -9.24
C PRO A 507 -12.40 5.31 -9.97
N PHE A 508 -12.80 6.38 -9.28
CA PHE A 508 -12.89 7.72 -9.86
C PHE A 508 -11.49 8.29 -10.18
N GLU A 509 -10.52 7.96 -9.33
CA GLU A 509 -9.10 8.26 -9.51
C GLU A 509 -8.48 7.60 -10.75
N CYS A 510 -9.06 6.50 -11.26
CA CYS A 510 -8.61 5.87 -12.51
C CYS A 510 -9.05 6.58 -13.79
N ILE A 511 -9.87 7.65 -13.71
CA ILE A 511 -10.23 8.45 -14.89
C ILE A 511 -9.00 9.19 -15.40
N LYS A 512 -8.60 8.92 -16.65
CA LYS A 512 -7.38 9.48 -17.26
C LYS A 512 -7.49 10.99 -17.46
N GLU A 513 -8.65 11.47 -17.93
CA GLU A 513 -8.81 12.86 -18.33
C GLU A 513 -9.16 13.75 -17.13
N GLY A 514 -8.19 14.54 -16.64
CA GLY A 514 -8.38 15.43 -15.48
C GLY A 514 -9.57 16.40 -15.61
N GLN A 515 -9.74 17.04 -16.76
CA GLN A 515 -10.89 17.92 -16.99
C GLN A 515 -12.24 17.19 -16.95
N THR A 516 -12.27 15.94 -17.40
CA THR A 516 -13.47 15.10 -17.33
C THR A 516 -13.78 14.74 -15.88
N ARG A 517 -12.75 14.41 -15.10
CA ARG A 517 -12.85 14.17 -13.66
C ARG A 517 -13.45 15.39 -12.94
N ASP A 518 -12.98 16.59 -13.23
CA ASP A 518 -13.50 17.83 -12.65
C ASP A 518 -14.99 18.07 -13.00
N LYS A 519 -15.37 17.88 -14.28
CA LYS A 519 -16.76 17.99 -14.73
C LYS A 519 -17.67 16.97 -14.02
N MET A 520 -17.19 15.74 -13.86
CA MET A 520 -17.92 14.68 -13.16
C MET A 520 -18.09 15.03 -11.68
N MET A 521 -17.02 15.43 -10.98
CA MET A 521 -17.11 15.84 -9.57
C MET A 521 -18.09 17.02 -9.39
N ALA A 522 -18.07 18.01 -10.29
CA ALA A 522 -19.02 19.11 -10.26
C ALA A 522 -20.48 18.62 -10.38
N ALA A 523 -20.76 17.69 -11.30
CA ALA A 523 -22.09 17.10 -11.45
C ALA A 523 -22.51 16.29 -10.21
N ILE A 524 -21.58 15.50 -9.64
CA ILE A 524 -21.80 14.71 -8.42
C ILE A 524 -22.13 15.61 -7.23
N LEU A 525 -21.30 16.61 -6.93
CA LEU A 525 -21.53 17.51 -5.80
C LEU A 525 -22.83 18.31 -5.99
N LYS A 526 -23.12 18.75 -7.21
CA LYS A 526 -24.40 19.41 -7.51
C LYS A 526 -25.57 18.48 -7.21
N PHE A 527 -25.50 17.21 -7.61
CA PHE A 527 -26.51 16.21 -7.33
C PHE A 527 -26.65 15.94 -5.82
N LEU A 528 -25.56 15.74 -5.10
CA LEU A 528 -25.59 15.40 -3.67
C LEU A 528 -26.06 16.57 -2.79
N LEU A 529 -25.68 17.81 -3.13
CA LEU A 529 -25.80 18.97 -2.23
C LEU A 529 -26.80 20.04 -2.69
N THR A 530 -27.57 19.78 -3.75
CA THR A 530 -28.66 20.66 -4.18
C THR A 530 -29.99 19.95 -3.96
N LYS A 531 -30.69 20.30 -2.89
CA LYS A 531 -32.02 19.73 -2.59
C LYS A 531 -33.04 20.14 -3.64
#